data_AF-A0A1W2G5A8-F1
#
_entry.id   AF-A0A1W2G5A8-F1
#
_cell.length_a   1.000
_cell.length_b   1.000
_cell.length_c   1.000
_cell.angle_alpha   90.00
_cell.angle_beta   90.00
_cell.angle_gamma   90.00
#
_symmetry.space_group_name_H-M   'P 1'
#
loop_
_entity.id
_entity.type
_entity.pdbx_description
1 polymer ?
#
loop_
_entity_poly.entity_id
_entity_poly.type
_entity_poly.pdbx_seq_one_letter_code
_entity_poly.pdbx_strand_id
1 'polypeptide(L)'
;MLFLSLLFGSCGADDNESNTQDIATFTYQEAKEEYEILKDRLDVALTRIDELPTSGVAIYTGMHSGEFFARDNTSESKIDYFANVELTVDFDSQTLTAQITNFTTNLENFENPEGEILVGTGVFRFDTGGDEIGFSMPVRVGNLTQGNKIAVFDASAENKGRFFGNGGQSMWLRVSSTFNWIQGSDAGTTSATVGHMYAVME
;
A
#
# COMPACT_ATOMS: atom_id res chain seq x y z
N MET A 1 -17.09 -59.03 -40.47
CA MET A 1 -17.75 -57.74 -40.14
C MET A 1 -17.33 -57.41 -38.72
N LEU A 2 -16.42 -56.44 -38.50
CA LEU A 2 -16.69 -54.99 -38.28
C LEU A 2 -17.69 -54.76 -37.13
N PHE A 3 -17.57 -53.85 -36.13
CA PHE A 3 -16.66 -52.79 -35.65
C PHE A 3 -17.03 -52.56 -34.14
N LEU A 4 -16.11 -52.31 -33.21
CA LEU A 4 -15.77 -51.01 -32.57
C LEU A 4 -16.89 -50.29 -31.78
N SER A 5 -16.62 -49.97 -30.49
CA SER A 5 -17.00 -48.75 -29.71
C SER A 5 -17.17 -49.07 -28.22
N LEU A 6 -16.94 -48.21 -27.22
CA LEU A 6 -16.12 -47.02 -26.98
C LEU A 6 -16.15 -46.83 -25.44
N LEU A 7 -15.11 -46.18 -24.89
CA LEU A 7 -14.95 -45.76 -23.50
C LEU A 7 -15.94 -44.62 -23.09
N PHE A 8 -15.79 -44.15 -21.85
CA PHE A 8 -16.34 -42.95 -21.17
C PHE A 8 -17.54 -43.24 -20.24
N GLY A 9 -17.57 -42.81 -18.98
CA GLY A 9 -16.65 -41.97 -18.22
C GLY A 9 -16.98 -42.08 -16.73
N SER A 10 -15.96 -42.27 -15.90
CA SER A 10 -16.05 -42.10 -14.45
C SER A 10 -16.18 -40.60 -14.15
N CYS A 11 -17.13 -40.23 -13.30
CA CYS A 11 -17.30 -38.86 -12.81
C CYS A 11 -15.96 -38.34 -12.28
N GLY A 12 -15.53 -37.20 -12.82
CA GLY A 12 -14.50 -36.38 -12.19
C GLY A 12 -15.01 -35.91 -10.85
N ALA A 13 -14.16 -36.03 -9.83
CA ALA A 13 -14.24 -35.16 -8.69
C ALA A 13 -13.96 -33.74 -9.20
N ASP A 14 -14.88 -32.82 -8.94
CA ASP A 14 -14.61 -31.39 -9.09
C ASP A 14 -13.53 -31.03 -8.06
N ASP A 15 -12.27 -31.09 -8.50
CA ASP A 15 -11.18 -30.39 -7.84
C ASP A 15 -11.49 -28.90 -7.97
N ASN A 16 -12.05 -28.36 -6.90
CA ASN A 16 -12.21 -26.93 -6.70
C ASN A 16 -10.80 -26.35 -6.54
N GLU A 17 -10.11 -26.13 -7.66
CA GLU A 17 -8.89 -25.34 -7.72
C GLU A 17 -9.24 -23.97 -7.15
N SER A 18 -8.83 -23.76 -5.91
CA SER A 18 -8.58 -22.45 -5.33
C SER A 18 -7.78 -21.67 -6.35
N ASN A 19 -8.47 -20.78 -7.08
CA ASN A 19 -7.88 -19.79 -7.96
C ASN A 19 -7.17 -18.77 -7.06
N THR A 20 -6.04 -19.20 -6.50
CA THR A 20 -5.06 -18.33 -5.89
C THR A 20 -4.53 -17.55 -7.08
N GLN A 21 -5.09 -16.37 -7.34
CA GLN A 21 -4.48 -15.42 -8.25
C GLN A 21 -3.03 -15.30 -7.78
N ASP A 22 -2.09 -15.73 -8.62
CA ASP A 22 -0.67 -15.41 -8.45
C ASP A 22 -0.60 -13.88 -8.40
N ILE A 23 -0.57 -13.33 -7.19
CA ILE A 23 -0.34 -11.90 -7.01
C ILE A 23 1.12 -11.72 -7.40
N ALA A 24 1.35 -11.22 -8.61
CA ALA A 24 2.68 -11.01 -9.16
C ALA A 24 3.54 -10.27 -8.13
N THR A 25 4.53 -10.97 -7.59
CA THR A 25 5.41 -10.44 -6.55
C THR A 25 6.55 -9.71 -7.24
N PHE A 26 6.63 -8.40 -7.06
CA PHE A 26 7.67 -7.59 -7.66
C PHE A 26 9.02 -7.83 -6.99
N THR A 27 10.11 -7.69 -7.73
CA THR A 27 11.41 -7.43 -7.11
C THR A 27 11.47 -5.98 -6.60
N TYR A 28 12.37 -5.70 -5.66
CA TYR A 28 12.53 -4.34 -5.12
C TYR A 28 12.83 -3.30 -6.21
N GLN A 29 13.62 -3.67 -7.21
CA GLN A 29 13.96 -2.79 -8.31
C GLN A 29 12.76 -2.52 -9.24
N GLU A 30 11.95 -3.53 -9.55
CA GLU A 30 10.73 -3.36 -10.35
C GLU A 30 9.71 -2.49 -9.62
N ALA A 31 9.48 -2.73 -8.32
CA ALA A 31 8.58 -1.93 -7.52
C ALA A 31 9.03 -0.45 -7.43
N LYS A 32 10.35 -0.22 -7.35
CA LYS A 32 10.92 1.12 -7.40
C LYS A 32 10.67 1.81 -8.74
N GLU A 33 10.85 1.11 -9.85
CA GLU A 33 10.63 1.64 -11.19
C GLU A 33 9.17 2.03 -11.41
N GLU A 34 8.23 1.18 -11.01
CA GLU A 34 6.79 1.47 -11.03
C GLU A 34 6.44 2.70 -10.18
N TYR A 35 7.03 2.80 -8.98
CA TYR A 35 6.84 3.95 -8.11
C TYR A 35 7.34 5.25 -8.74
N GLU A 36 8.52 5.26 -9.37
CA GLU A 36 9.04 6.46 -10.03
C GLU A 36 8.19 6.87 -11.24
N ILE A 37 7.68 5.91 -12.03
CA ILE A 37 6.73 6.18 -13.11
C ILE A 37 5.45 6.83 -12.55
N LEU A 38 4.90 6.29 -11.46
CA LEU A 38 3.71 6.84 -10.82
C LEU A 38 3.96 8.25 -10.31
N LYS A 39 5.09 8.48 -9.63
CA LYS A 39 5.49 9.79 -9.11
C LYS A 39 5.67 10.81 -10.23
N ASP A 40 6.33 10.46 -11.33
CA ASP A 40 6.52 11.35 -12.48
C ASP A 40 5.20 11.70 -13.17
N ARG A 41 4.26 10.75 -13.26
CA ARG A 41 2.90 11.00 -13.76
C ARG A 41 2.12 12.00 -12.89
N LEU A 42 2.49 12.13 -11.62
CA LEU A 42 1.83 13.02 -10.65
C LEU A 42 2.51 14.38 -10.52
N ASP A 43 3.72 14.54 -11.08
CA ASP A 43 4.42 15.84 -11.18
C ASP A 43 3.80 16.76 -12.27
N VAL A 44 2.66 16.38 -12.86
CA VAL A 44 1.93 17.18 -13.85
C VAL A 44 1.18 18.31 -13.14
N ALA A 45 1.93 19.39 -12.91
CA ALA A 45 1.53 20.72 -12.49
C ALA A 45 0.68 20.80 -11.21
N LEU A 46 1.23 21.53 -10.23
CA LEU A 46 0.63 22.12 -9.04
C LEU A 46 -0.58 23.02 -9.38
N THR A 47 -1.55 22.47 -10.10
CA THR A 47 -2.75 23.16 -10.54
C THR A 47 -3.64 23.15 -9.32
N ARG A 48 -3.64 24.30 -8.65
CA ARG A 48 -4.54 24.62 -7.56
C ARG A 48 -5.94 24.15 -7.95
N ILE A 49 -6.57 23.39 -7.07
CA ILE A 49 -7.86 22.78 -7.35
C ILE A 49 -8.90 23.91 -7.36
N ASP A 50 -9.74 23.96 -8.39
CA ASP A 50 -10.87 24.87 -8.40
C ASP A 50 -12.00 24.32 -7.51
N GLU A 51 -12.35 23.01 -7.60
CA GLU A 51 -13.33 22.35 -6.72
C GLU A 51 -13.06 20.83 -6.55
N LEU A 52 -12.76 20.38 -5.32
CA LEU A 52 -12.79 18.94 -5.00
C LEU A 52 -14.24 18.42 -4.92
N PRO A 53 -14.47 17.10 -5.10
CA PRO A 53 -15.77 16.51 -4.81
C PRO A 53 -16.20 16.85 -3.37
N THR A 54 -17.43 17.32 -3.21
CA THR A 54 -18.00 17.68 -1.90
C THR A 54 -18.87 16.57 -1.31
N SER A 55 -19.10 15.50 -2.06
CA SER A 55 -19.93 14.35 -1.69
C SER A 55 -19.52 13.11 -2.46
N GLY A 56 -19.90 11.93 -1.97
CA GLY A 56 -19.67 10.65 -2.60
C GLY A 56 -18.38 9.96 -2.14
N VAL A 57 -18.14 8.79 -2.73
CA VAL A 57 -16.99 7.93 -2.42
C VAL A 57 -16.13 7.80 -3.66
N ALA A 58 -14.82 7.93 -3.50
CA ALA A 58 -13.83 7.68 -4.54
C ALA A 58 -12.80 6.64 -4.08
N ILE A 59 -12.39 5.79 -5.01
CA ILE A 59 -11.33 4.82 -4.81
C ILE A 59 -10.07 5.34 -5.48
N TYR A 60 -8.95 5.25 -4.79
CA TYR A 60 -7.63 5.63 -5.28
C TYR A 60 -6.71 4.43 -5.18
N THR A 61 -6.00 4.11 -6.26
CA THR A 61 -4.99 3.05 -6.27
C THR A 61 -3.61 3.60 -6.58
N GLY A 62 -2.58 3.01 -6.00
CA GLY A 62 -1.21 3.45 -6.21
C GLY A 62 -0.21 2.73 -5.33
N MET A 63 0.83 3.45 -4.90
CA MET A 63 1.96 2.88 -4.17
C MET A 63 2.34 3.69 -2.94
N HIS A 64 2.79 2.99 -1.91
CA HIS A 64 3.37 3.49 -0.68
C HIS A 64 4.85 3.11 -0.63
N SER A 65 5.73 4.10 -0.54
CA SER A 65 7.16 3.92 -0.31
C SER A 65 7.53 4.29 1.12
N GLY A 66 8.61 3.68 1.62
CA GLY A 66 9.29 4.11 2.83
C GLY A 66 10.78 3.93 2.67
N GLU A 67 11.56 4.96 3.01
CA GLU A 67 13.02 4.91 3.03
C GLU A 67 13.51 4.92 4.48
N PHE A 68 14.64 4.26 4.71
CA PHE A 68 15.27 4.18 6.02
C PHE A 68 15.39 5.56 6.71
N PHE A 69 14.95 5.61 7.97
CA PHE A 69 14.98 6.83 8.78
C PHE A 69 15.71 6.62 10.10
N ALA A 70 16.92 7.19 10.21
CA ALA A 70 17.83 6.91 11.32
C ALA A 70 17.34 7.39 12.71
N ARG A 71 16.52 8.44 12.78
CA ARG A 71 16.22 9.13 14.05
C ARG A 71 15.47 8.23 15.05
N ASP A 72 14.54 7.43 14.56
CA ASP A 72 13.63 6.61 15.38
C ASP A 72 13.91 5.11 15.22
N ASN A 73 15.07 4.77 14.65
CA ASN A 73 15.47 3.41 14.34
C ASN A 73 16.36 2.83 15.44
N THR A 74 16.00 1.65 15.96
CA THR A 74 16.78 0.89 16.95
C THR A 74 17.31 -0.43 16.41
N SER A 75 16.88 -0.84 15.22
CA SER A 75 17.29 -2.07 14.54
C SER A 75 18.56 -1.91 13.70
N GLU A 76 19.31 -2.99 13.50
CA GLU A 76 20.39 -3.00 12.48
C GLU A 76 19.82 -3.18 11.05
N SER A 77 18.59 -3.69 10.94
CA SER A 77 17.87 -3.82 9.67
C SER A 77 17.43 -2.44 9.15
N LYS A 78 18.16 -1.89 8.18
CA LYS A 78 17.81 -0.65 7.47
C LYS A 78 16.89 -0.99 6.30
N ILE A 79 15.61 -0.70 6.46
CA ILE A 79 14.58 -1.07 5.49
C ILE A 79 14.27 0.12 4.60
N ASP A 80 14.28 -0.14 3.30
CA ASP A 80 13.49 0.58 2.32
C ASP A 80 12.42 -0.37 1.79
N TYR A 81 11.24 0.13 1.47
CA TYR A 81 10.16 -0.68 0.91
C TYR A 81 9.28 0.08 -0.09
N PHE A 82 8.57 -0.71 -0.89
CA PHE A 82 7.44 -0.33 -1.71
C PHE A 82 6.27 -1.28 -1.40
N ALA A 83 5.05 -0.78 -1.49
CA ALA A 83 3.85 -1.57 -1.32
C ALA A 83 2.71 -0.97 -2.15
N ASN A 84 1.77 -1.80 -2.59
CA ASN A 84 0.55 -1.32 -3.23
C ASN A 84 -0.37 -0.70 -2.18
N VAL A 85 -1.13 0.31 -2.59
CA VAL A 85 -2.20 0.88 -1.76
C VAL A 85 -3.49 1.03 -2.55
N GLU A 86 -4.59 0.70 -1.90
CA GLU A 86 -5.94 1.12 -2.28
C GLU A 86 -6.49 1.99 -1.16
N LEU A 87 -6.95 3.19 -1.47
CA LEU A 87 -7.59 4.10 -0.54
C LEU A 87 -9.05 4.31 -0.95
N THR A 88 -9.94 4.31 0.03
CA THR A 88 -11.33 4.74 -0.14
C THR A 88 -11.50 6.08 0.58
N VAL A 89 -11.83 7.12 -0.19
CA VAL A 89 -12.11 8.46 0.32
C VAL A 89 -13.61 8.68 0.29
N ASP A 90 -14.21 8.94 1.45
CA ASP A 90 -15.59 9.36 1.57
C ASP A 90 -15.64 10.87 1.82
N PHE A 91 -16.11 11.62 0.81
CA PHE A 91 -16.21 13.07 0.85
C PHE A 91 -17.40 13.56 1.69
N ASP A 92 -18.44 12.73 1.87
CA ASP A 92 -19.60 13.06 2.71
C ASP A 92 -19.21 13.03 4.19
N SER A 93 -18.51 11.98 4.61
CA SER A 93 -18.08 11.82 6.01
C SER A 93 -16.69 12.41 6.30
N GLN A 94 -15.96 12.84 5.27
CA GLN A 94 -14.57 13.29 5.35
C GLN A 94 -13.64 12.26 5.98
N THR A 95 -13.87 11.00 5.62
CA THR A 95 -13.08 9.87 6.12
C THR A 95 -12.30 9.20 5.02
N LEU A 96 -11.21 8.53 5.43
CA LEU A 96 -10.41 7.72 4.54
C LEU A 96 -10.12 6.38 5.19
N THR A 97 -10.25 5.30 4.43
CA THR A 97 -9.71 3.98 4.78
C THR A 97 -8.73 3.55 3.70
N ALA A 98 -7.80 2.68 4.03
CA ALA A 98 -6.87 2.15 3.04
C ALA A 98 -6.51 0.70 3.33
N GLN A 99 -6.04 0.02 2.30
CA GLN A 99 -5.47 -1.31 2.36
C GLN A 99 -4.09 -1.24 1.71
N ILE A 100 -3.07 -1.77 2.41
CA ILE A 100 -1.70 -1.83 1.91
C ILE A 100 -1.32 -3.30 1.75
N THR A 101 -0.87 -3.66 0.55
CA THR A 101 -0.57 -5.04 0.14
C THR A 101 0.72 -5.10 -0.66
N ASN A 102 1.18 -6.32 -0.99
CA ASN A 102 2.31 -6.55 -1.89
C ASN A 102 3.56 -5.77 -1.48
N PHE A 103 3.96 -5.94 -0.22
CA PHE A 103 5.18 -5.35 0.30
C PHE A 103 6.38 -5.96 -0.40
N THR A 104 7.28 -5.10 -0.84
CA THR A 104 8.59 -5.47 -1.35
C THR A 104 9.64 -4.61 -0.67
N THR A 105 10.67 -5.24 -0.08
CA THR A 105 11.73 -4.56 0.69
C THR A 105 13.12 -4.83 0.14
N ASN A 106 14.08 -3.99 0.51
CA ASN A 106 15.51 -4.18 0.20
C ASN A 106 16.23 -5.16 1.16
N LEU A 107 15.51 -5.74 2.14
CA LEU A 107 16.10 -6.53 3.21
C LEU A 107 16.20 -8.01 2.83
N GLU A 108 17.41 -8.56 2.89
CA GLU A 108 17.66 -9.98 2.62
C GLU A 108 16.85 -10.89 3.57
N ASN A 109 16.22 -11.92 3.01
CA ASN A 109 15.29 -12.84 3.69
C ASN A 109 14.02 -12.17 4.24
N PHE A 110 13.70 -10.97 3.76
CA PHE A 110 12.45 -10.25 4.03
C PHE A 110 12.03 -9.38 2.82
N GLU A 111 12.40 -9.81 1.61
CA GLU A 111 12.22 -9.08 0.35
C GLU A 111 10.77 -8.94 -0.06
N ASN A 112 9.90 -9.91 0.25
CA ASN A 112 8.49 -9.94 -0.13
C ASN A 112 7.64 -10.52 1.01
N PRO A 113 7.52 -9.82 2.14
CA PRO A 113 6.81 -10.35 3.28
C PRO A 113 5.31 -10.42 3.01
N GLU A 114 4.71 -11.53 3.40
CA GLU A 114 3.28 -11.75 3.31
C GLU A 114 2.57 -10.97 4.42
N GLY A 115 1.50 -10.28 4.04
CA GLY A 115 0.61 -9.60 4.95
C GLY A 115 -0.22 -8.54 4.24
N GLU A 116 -1.37 -8.27 4.82
CA GLU A 116 -2.27 -7.20 4.41
C GLU A 116 -2.44 -6.25 5.59
N ILE A 117 -2.22 -4.96 5.34
CA ILE A 117 -2.35 -3.94 6.37
C ILE A 117 -3.60 -3.12 6.09
N LEU A 118 -4.59 -3.27 6.95
CA LEU A 118 -5.79 -2.43 6.93
C LEU A 118 -5.52 -1.13 7.68
N VAL A 119 -5.71 -0.02 7.01
CA VAL A 119 -5.65 1.31 7.59
C VAL A 119 -7.00 1.65 8.20
N GLY A 120 -6.99 2.09 9.46
CA GLY A 120 -8.20 2.52 10.14
C GLY A 120 -8.81 3.75 9.49
N THR A 121 -10.01 4.14 9.93
CA THR A 121 -10.66 5.37 9.51
C THR A 121 -9.81 6.58 9.91
N GLY A 122 -9.12 7.18 8.95
CA GLY A 122 -8.52 8.50 9.05
C GLY A 122 -9.57 9.59 8.85
N VAL A 123 -9.27 10.79 9.33
CA VAL A 123 -10.09 11.98 9.09
C VAL A 123 -9.24 12.99 8.32
N PHE A 124 -9.86 13.63 7.34
CA PHE A 124 -9.21 14.69 6.59
C PHE A 124 -9.96 16.00 6.74
N ARG A 125 -9.22 17.10 6.73
CA ARG A 125 -9.77 18.45 6.74
C ARG A 125 -9.08 19.27 5.68
N PHE A 126 -9.88 19.97 4.89
CA PHE A 126 -9.37 20.98 3.98
C PHE A 126 -8.75 22.11 4.81
N ASP A 127 -7.48 22.43 4.57
CA ASP A 127 -6.95 23.69 5.07
C ASP A 127 -7.42 24.82 4.14
N THR A 128 -7.57 26.00 4.72
CA THR A 128 -8.06 27.26 4.12
C THR A 128 -7.22 27.80 2.95
N GLY A 129 -6.18 27.08 2.52
CA GLY A 129 -5.36 27.36 1.33
C GLY A 129 -5.90 26.80 0.00
N GLY A 130 -6.77 25.78 0.06
CA GLY A 130 -7.45 25.17 -1.09
C GLY A 130 -6.68 24.07 -1.84
N ASP A 131 -5.40 23.88 -1.55
CA ASP A 131 -4.51 22.87 -2.18
C ASP A 131 -3.83 21.93 -1.18
N GLU A 132 -3.81 22.28 0.10
CA GLU A 132 -3.30 21.44 1.19
C GLU A 132 -4.43 20.85 2.02
N ILE A 133 -4.36 19.53 2.24
CA ILE A 133 -5.26 18.81 3.12
C ILE A 133 -4.49 18.40 4.37
N GLY A 134 -4.98 18.87 5.51
CA GLY A 134 -4.60 18.33 6.80
C GLY A 134 -5.17 16.93 6.91
N PHE A 135 -4.29 15.94 6.76
CA PHE A 135 -4.65 14.54 6.83
C PHE A 135 -4.11 13.91 8.11
N SER A 136 -4.97 13.22 8.86
CA SER A 136 -4.54 12.40 9.99
C SER A 136 -5.08 10.99 9.81
N MET A 137 -4.17 10.04 9.61
CA MET A 137 -4.52 8.65 9.38
C MET A 137 -3.60 7.75 10.18
N PRO A 138 -4.11 7.14 11.26
CA PRO A 138 -3.44 6.02 11.89
C PRO A 138 -3.64 4.78 11.01
N VAL A 139 -2.55 4.23 10.47
CA VAL A 139 -2.57 2.89 9.88
C VAL A 139 -2.70 1.89 11.01
N ARG A 140 -3.65 0.93 10.91
CA ARG A 140 -3.74 -0.09 11.97
C ARG A 140 -2.61 -1.08 11.77
N VAL A 141 -2.21 -1.60 12.91
CA VAL A 141 -1.16 -2.59 13.09
C VAL A 141 -1.47 -3.88 12.34
N GLY A 142 -0.56 -4.34 11.50
CA GLY A 142 -0.64 -5.66 10.85
C GLY A 142 0.71 -6.38 10.84
N ASN A 143 0.67 -7.70 10.70
CA ASN A 143 1.88 -8.53 10.70
C ASN A 143 2.36 -8.73 9.26
N LEU A 144 3.66 -8.53 9.05
CA LEU A 144 4.39 -8.86 7.85
C LEU A 144 5.32 -10.04 8.15
N THR A 145 5.23 -11.12 7.39
CA THR A 145 5.92 -12.38 7.67
C THR A 145 6.68 -12.88 6.45
N GLN A 146 7.94 -13.28 6.64
CA GLN A 146 8.69 -14.03 5.63
C GLN A 146 9.64 -15.00 6.32
N GLY A 147 9.47 -16.29 6.06
CA GLY A 147 10.26 -17.35 6.71
C GLY A 147 10.21 -17.23 8.23
N ASN A 148 11.37 -17.00 8.86
CA ASN A 148 11.49 -16.88 10.31
C ASN A 148 11.47 -15.44 10.84
N LYS A 149 11.24 -14.45 9.98
CA LYS A 149 11.15 -13.03 10.34
C LYS A 149 9.69 -12.59 10.39
N ILE A 150 9.31 -11.88 11.45
CA ILE A 150 7.98 -11.29 11.62
C ILE A 150 8.13 -9.87 12.13
N ALA A 151 7.56 -8.92 11.42
CA ALA A 151 7.47 -7.52 11.81
C ALA A 151 6.01 -7.11 11.97
N VAL A 152 5.76 -6.30 12.99
CA VAL A 152 4.52 -5.59 13.17
C VAL A 152 4.67 -4.23 12.49
N PHE A 153 3.96 -4.04 11.38
CA PHE A 153 3.97 -2.81 10.61
C PHE A 153 2.96 -1.81 11.19
N ASP A 154 3.42 -0.58 11.39
CA ASP A 154 2.62 0.56 11.82
C ASP A 154 3.01 1.78 10.99
N ALA A 155 2.04 2.63 10.66
CA ALA A 155 2.29 3.82 9.87
C ALA A 155 1.32 4.96 10.23
N SER A 156 1.76 6.18 9.99
CA SER A 156 0.97 7.38 10.27
C SER A 156 1.25 8.46 9.24
N ALA A 157 0.18 9.13 8.81
CA ALA A 157 0.27 10.36 8.05
C ALA A 157 -0.11 11.53 8.97
N GLU A 158 0.79 12.50 9.12
CA GLU A 158 0.57 13.70 9.92
C GLU A 158 0.55 14.97 9.06
N ASN A 159 -0.65 15.53 8.90
CA ASN A 159 -0.95 16.90 8.45
C ASN A 159 -0.27 17.36 7.15
N LYS A 160 0.07 16.44 6.26
CA LYS A 160 0.73 16.74 4.98
C LYS A 160 0.23 15.81 3.89
N GLY A 161 -0.92 16.17 3.34
CA GLY A 161 -1.51 15.54 2.16
C GLY A 161 -1.93 16.58 1.13
N ARG A 162 -1.99 16.17 -0.14
CA ARG A 162 -2.46 17.00 -1.24
C ARG A 162 -3.26 16.17 -2.23
N PHE A 163 -4.28 16.79 -2.79
CA PHE A 163 -4.96 16.29 -3.98
C PHE A 163 -4.44 17.04 -5.20
N PHE A 164 -4.48 16.40 -6.37
CA PHE A 164 -4.07 16.99 -7.64
C PHE A 164 -5.12 16.76 -8.71
N GLY A 165 -5.10 17.62 -9.73
CA GLY A 165 -6.06 17.63 -10.82
C GLY A 165 -7.36 18.36 -10.45
N ASN A 166 -8.12 18.74 -11.48
CA ASN A 166 -9.30 19.60 -11.35
C ASN A 166 -10.42 19.02 -10.49
N GLY A 167 -10.42 17.72 -10.23
CA GLY A 167 -11.39 17.04 -9.37
C GLY A 167 -10.74 16.12 -8.35
N GLY A 168 -9.46 16.35 -8.02
CA GLY A 168 -8.73 15.50 -7.10
C GLY A 168 -8.47 14.10 -7.63
N GLN A 169 -8.21 13.94 -8.94
CA GLN A 169 -7.94 12.65 -9.58
C GLN A 169 -6.68 11.97 -9.05
N SER A 170 -5.87 12.66 -8.26
CA SER A 170 -4.68 12.06 -7.65
C SER A 170 -4.43 12.60 -6.25
N MET A 171 -3.67 11.82 -5.48
CA MET A 171 -3.38 12.10 -4.08
C MET A 171 -1.92 11.84 -3.78
N TRP A 172 -1.36 12.67 -2.91
CA TRP A 172 -0.07 12.47 -2.27
C TRP A 172 -0.19 12.62 -0.77
N LEU A 173 0.44 11.72 -0.03
CA LEU A 173 0.56 11.77 1.43
C LEU A 173 2.01 11.55 1.83
N ARG A 174 2.49 12.30 2.82
CA ARG A 174 3.73 11.93 3.53
C ARG A 174 3.40 10.98 4.67
N VAL A 175 4.10 9.85 4.72
CA VAL A 175 3.84 8.79 5.69
C VAL A 175 5.13 8.46 6.45
N SER A 176 5.00 8.31 7.76
CA SER A 176 6.04 7.76 8.64
C SER A 176 5.62 6.36 9.04
N SER A 177 6.52 5.39 8.89
CA SER A 177 6.21 3.98 9.15
C SER A 177 7.28 3.33 10.02
N THR A 178 6.90 2.24 10.69
CA THR A 178 7.80 1.44 11.53
C THR A 178 7.54 -0.04 11.33
N PHE A 179 8.61 -0.83 11.43
CA PHE A 179 8.61 -2.28 11.48
C PHE A 179 9.10 -2.68 12.86
N ASN A 180 8.18 -3.07 13.73
CA ASN A 180 8.51 -3.54 15.07
C ASN A 180 8.74 -5.04 15.01
N TRP A 181 10.01 -5.44 15.08
CA TRP A 181 10.40 -6.84 14.90
C TRP A 181 9.99 -7.66 16.12
N ILE A 182 9.13 -8.65 15.91
CA ILE A 182 8.71 -9.59 16.97
C ILE A 182 9.36 -10.95 16.82
N GLN A 183 9.94 -11.26 15.65
CA GLN A 183 10.70 -12.47 15.40
C GLN A 183 11.83 -12.23 14.38
N GLY A 184 12.97 -12.89 14.58
CA GLY A 184 14.16 -12.79 13.72
C GLY A 184 15.39 -12.27 14.47
N SER A 185 16.46 -11.97 13.72
CA SER A 185 17.72 -11.42 14.23
C SER A 185 17.56 -10.13 15.03
N ASP A 186 16.55 -9.34 14.65
CA ASP A 186 16.29 -7.99 15.17
C ASP A 186 15.11 -7.95 16.15
N ALA A 187 14.63 -9.11 16.64
CA ALA A 187 13.48 -9.17 17.54
C ALA A 187 13.64 -8.25 18.76
N GLY A 188 12.62 -7.46 19.05
CA GLY A 188 12.60 -6.45 20.11
C GLY A 188 13.12 -5.07 19.68
N THR A 189 13.46 -4.88 18.40
CA THR A 189 13.92 -3.59 17.85
C THR A 189 12.94 -3.06 16.80
N THR A 190 13.17 -1.82 16.36
CA THR A 190 12.32 -1.10 15.40
C THR A 190 13.16 -0.61 14.23
N SER A 191 12.72 -0.94 13.01
CA SER A 191 13.18 -0.26 11.80
C SER A 191 12.21 0.88 11.47
N ALA A 192 12.71 2.11 11.39
CA ALA A 192 11.88 3.28 11.09
C ALA A 192 12.08 3.72 9.65
N THR A 193 11.01 4.17 9.01
CA THR A 193 11.04 4.71 7.66
C THR A 193 10.20 5.97 7.53
N VAL A 194 10.53 6.76 6.51
CA VAL A 194 9.72 7.90 6.06
C VAL A 194 9.60 7.80 4.56
N GLY A 195 8.41 8.00 4.03
CA GLY A 195 8.22 8.04 2.60
C GLY A 195 6.91 8.69 2.21
N HIS A 196 6.40 8.26 1.06
CA HIS A 196 5.25 8.88 0.44
C HIS A 196 4.29 7.84 -0.10
N MET A 197 3.03 8.21 -0.09
CA MET A 197 1.98 7.50 -0.77
C MET A 197 1.53 8.34 -1.94
N TYR A 198 1.50 7.73 -3.12
CA TYR A 198 0.99 8.31 -4.35
C TYR A 198 -0.15 7.43 -4.84
N ALA A 199 -1.29 8.03 -5.18
CA ALA A 199 -2.43 7.27 -5.66
C ALA A 199 -3.25 8.08 -6.68
N VAL A 200 -3.91 7.38 -7.60
CA VAL A 200 -4.74 7.94 -8.67
C VAL A 200 -6.15 7.39 -8.50
N MET A 201 -7.14 8.24 -8.70
CA MET A 201 -8.56 7.87 -8.67
C MET A 201 -8.88 6.91 -9.82
N GLU A 202 -9.65 5.86 -9.54
CA GLU A 202 -10.19 4.94 -10.55
C GLU A 202 -11.43 5.48 -11.28
#